data_AF-A0AAN7ASK6-F1
#
_entry.id   AF-A0AAN7ASK6-F1
#
_cell.length_a   1.000
_cell.length_b   1.000
_cell.length_c   1.000
_cell.angle_alpha   90.00
_cell.angle_beta   90.00
_cell.angle_gamma   90.00
#
_symmetry.space_group_name_H-M   'P 1'
#
loop_
_entity.id
_entity.type
_entity.pdbx_description
1 polymer ?
#
loop_
_entity_poly.entity_id
_entity_poly.type
_entity_poly.pdbx_seq_one_letter_code
_entity_poly.pdbx_strand_id
1 'polypeptide(L)'
;MVRLTLLLGLVAGFSTAGQAHAKTESFALESRLGGKKSCPPLNRGSFIVDYFQLYPENADWDEENCILWIGSLWNATVGIYDPYKDKILDVLFFPGISLTLAHIGGVARDPYSGLVSILSNSGNPWATGGADITGERQIMKYDPKKKRVLWARNMTDISRDRYGGFQDVEHDKRGNTYIVGTYPGVIIRVDKHGRKFTEWYLHQPLSPTTRKGYSGLAVVKGTDIMLASDGDGKLYRFDLSEERGRPVNVPLSPEGLHFNLDAIYLPPKYGGSVLLVADLLLGIQVLRSKDKTWRKAENLGTIPKPASLNGLAIDGAVVAPVQMGSDSVFMVIGNVDPFLPGMVAGNRTLFPFPDITDQVEGLLNRR
;
A
#
# COMPACT_ATOMS: atom_id res chain seq x y z
N MET A 1 -35.86 -16.44 1.23
CA MET A 1 -36.34 -16.74 2.61
C MET A 1 -36.25 -18.25 2.81
N VAL A 2 -35.09 -18.74 3.24
CA VAL A 2 -34.87 -20.16 3.53
C VAL A 2 -34.15 -20.22 4.87
N ARG A 3 -34.86 -20.72 5.88
CA ARG A 3 -34.36 -21.01 7.22
C ARG A 3 -33.43 -22.22 7.12
N LEU A 4 -32.24 -22.14 7.71
CA LEU A 4 -31.44 -23.32 8.00
C LEU A 4 -31.24 -23.41 9.52
N THR A 5 -31.71 -24.54 10.04
CA THR A 5 -31.90 -24.87 11.44
C THR A 5 -30.58 -25.31 12.08
N LEU A 6 -30.31 -24.76 13.27
CA LEU A 6 -29.25 -25.18 14.20
C LEU A 6 -29.44 -26.65 14.62
N LEU A 7 -28.37 -27.45 14.63
CA LEU A 7 -28.29 -28.66 15.44
C LEU A 7 -27.01 -28.61 16.29
N LEU A 8 -27.19 -28.55 17.62
CA LEU A 8 -26.16 -28.82 18.62
C LEU A 8 -25.96 -30.34 18.75
N GLY A 9 -24.71 -30.78 18.83
CA GLY A 9 -24.32 -32.14 19.18
C GLY A 9 -23.01 -32.15 19.97
N LEU A 10 -22.99 -32.90 21.06
CA LEU A 10 -22.04 -32.86 22.17
C LEU A 10 -20.59 -33.27 21.86
N VAL A 11 -19.74 -32.74 22.75
CA VAL A 11 -18.33 -32.99 23.09
C VAL A 11 -17.99 -34.47 23.34
N ALA A 12 -16.84 -34.92 22.80
CA ALA A 12 -15.93 -35.86 23.47
C ALA A 12 -14.49 -35.60 22.98
N GLY A 13 -13.56 -35.47 23.92
CA GLY A 13 -12.19 -35.01 23.68
C GLY A 13 -11.21 -36.06 23.21
N PHE A 14 -10.08 -35.60 22.68
CA PHE A 14 -8.85 -36.38 22.60
C PHE A 14 -7.62 -35.45 22.64
N SER A 15 -6.75 -35.78 23.60
CA SER A 15 -5.29 -35.84 23.55
C SER A 15 -4.48 -34.64 23.07
N THR A 16 -3.81 -34.02 24.04
CA THR A 16 -2.61 -33.19 23.89
C THR A 16 -1.47 -33.98 23.24
N ALA A 17 -1.00 -33.54 22.07
CA ALA A 17 0.28 -34.00 21.52
C ALA A 17 0.98 -32.85 20.77
N GLY A 18 2.17 -32.50 21.26
CA GLY A 18 3.27 -32.01 20.43
C GLY A 18 3.27 -30.53 20.04
N GLN A 19 3.63 -29.64 20.98
CA GLN A 19 4.28 -28.38 20.62
C GLN A 19 5.63 -28.68 19.96
N ALA A 20 5.67 -28.64 18.63
CA ALA A 20 6.93 -28.53 17.91
C ALA A 20 7.37 -27.06 17.96
N HIS A 21 8.28 -26.75 18.88
CA HIS A 21 9.04 -25.50 18.86
C HIS A 21 9.83 -25.41 17.56
N ALA A 22 9.31 -24.67 16.58
CA ALA A 22 10.11 -24.19 15.48
C ALA A 22 11.19 -23.27 16.06
N LYS A 23 12.45 -23.70 15.98
CA LYS A 23 13.61 -22.89 16.35
C LYS A 23 13.58 -21.62 15.49
N THR A 24 13.34 -20.48 16.13
CA THR A 24 13.52 -19.17 15.54
C THR A 24 15.01 -18.94 15.34
N GLU A 25 15.54 -19.24 14.16
CA GLU A 25 16.87 -18.78 13.79
C GLU A 25 16.80 -17.26 13.61
N SER A 26 17.29 -16.56 14.63
CA SER A 26 17.49 -15.12 14.64
C SER A 26 18.57 -14.75 13.62
N PHE A 27 18.15 -14.48 12.38
CA PHE A 27 18.98 -13.69 11.47
C PHE A 27 18.91 -12.22 11.91
N ALA A 28 20.00 -11.77 12.54
CA ALA A 28 20.32 -10.35 12.57
C ALA A 28 20.60 -9.93 11.12
N LEU A 29 19.90 -8.91 10.63
CA LEU A 29 20.36 -8.21 9.44
C LEU A 29 21.70 -7.57 9.82
N GLU A 30 22.80 -8.23 9.46
CA GLU A 30 24.13 -7.65 9.62
C GLU A 30 24.24 -6.41 8.74
N SER A 31 24.19 -5.26 9.42
CA SER A 31 24.56 -3.96 8.88
C SER A 31 25.99 -4.02 8.33
N ARG A 32 26.11 -4.19 7.01
CA ARG A 32 27.38 -3.98 6.30
C ARG A 32 27.64 -2.47 6.24
N LEU A 33 28.40 -1.95 7.21
CA LEU A 33 28.94 -0.59 7.18
C LEU A 33 29.96 -0.46 6.04
N GLY A 34 29.65 0.35 5.02
CA GLY A 34 30.62 0.77 4.00
C GLY A 34 30.00 1.12 2.63
N GLY A 35 29.63 2.39 2.44
CA GLY A 35 29.13 2.97 1.18
C GLY A 35 27.61 2.84 0.99
N LYS A 36 26.95 3.89 0.48
CA LYS A 36 25.54 3.81 0.01
C LYS A 36 25.49 2.81 -1.14
N LYS A 37 25.28 1.54 -0.82
CA LYS A 37 25.01 0.51 -1.83
C LYS A 37 23.54 0.63 -2.20
N SER A 38 23.27 1.24 -3.36
CA SER A 38 21.98 1.05 -4.00
C SER A 38 21.81 -0.43 -4.33
N CYS A 39 20.60 -0.96 -4.20
CA CYS A 39 20.29 -2.30 -4.67
C CYS A 39 20.67 -2.47 -6.16
N PRO A 40 21.21 -3.62 -6.56
CA PRO A 40 21.56 -3.86 -7.96
C PRO A 40 20.30 -3.85 -8.84
N PRO A 41 20.46 -3.74 -10.16
CA PRO A 41 19.38 -4.02 -11.11
C PRO A 41 18.72 -5.37 -10.81
N LEU A 42 17.39 -5.45 -10.84
CA LEU A 42 16.68 -6.71 -10.55
C LEU A 42 16.71 -7.67 -11.76
N ASN A 43 16.56 -7.14 -12.99
CA ASN A 43 16.68 -7.86 -14.27
C ASN A 43 16.01 -9.26 -14.30
N ARG A 44 14.87 -9.41 -13.61
CA ARG A 44 14.17 -10.70 -13.48
C ARG A 44 12.99 -10.84 -14.43
N GLY A 45 12.46 -9.72 -14.92
CA GLY A 45 11.18 -9.69 -15.61
C GLY A 45 10.02 -9.99 -14.65
N SER A 46 8.85 -10.23 -15.23
CA SER A 46 7.64 -10.59 -14.47
C SER A 46 7.84 -11.89 -13.70
N PHE A 47 7.34 -11.97 -12.47
CA PHE A 47 7.48 -13.16 -11.63
C PHE A 47 6.22 -13.46 -10.82
N ILE A 48 6.18 -14.63 -10.18
CA ILE A 48 5.08 -15.08 -9.33
C ILE A 48 5.66 -15.38 -7.96
N VAL A 49 5.06 -14.81 -6.91
CA VAL A 49 5.37 -15.20 -5.53
C VAL A 49 4.49 -16.38 -5.17
N ASP A 50 5.11 -17.51 -4.81
CA ASP A 50 4.44 -18.68 -4.28
C ASP A 50 4.45 -18.62 -2.74
N TYR A 51 3.36 -18.14 -2.17
CA TYR A 51 3.16 -18.06 -0.72
C TYR A 51 1.68 -18.12 -0.37
N PHE A 52 1.29 -19.09 0.45
CA PHE A 52 -0.10 -19.30 0.84
C PHE A 52 -0.71 -18.05 1.49
N GLN A 53 -1.83 -17.59 0.93
CA GLN A 53 -2.62 -16.47 1.43
C GLN A 53 -1.88 -15.12 1.56
N LEU A 54 -0.96 -14.82 0.65
CA LEU A 54 -0.26 -13.52 0.66
C LEU A 54 -1.20 -12.35 0.39
N TYR A 55 -2.06 -12.42 -0.64
CA TYR A 55 -3.02 -11.38 -1.03
C TYR A 55 -2.50 -9.94 -0.92
N PRO A 56 -1.51 -9.55 -1.76
CA PRO A 56 -0.94 -8.21 -1.76
C PRO A 56 -1.99 -7.14 -2.04
N GLU A 57 -2.05 -6.10 -1.22
CA GLU A 57 -2.86 -4.89 -1.49
C GLU A 57 -1.98 -3.67 -1.78
N ASN A 58 -0.83 -3.58 -1.14
CA ASN A 58 0.15 -2.52 -1.38
C ASN A 58 1.56 -3.10 -1.13
N ALA A 59 2.58 -2.45 -1.67
CA ALA A 59 3.96 -2.84 -1.43
C ALA A 59 4.91 -1.65 -1.54
N ASP A 60 5.97 -1.66 -0.74
CA ASP A 60 6.98 -0.61 -0.76
C ASP A 60 8.41 -1.16 -0.64
N TRP A 61 9.34 -0.48 -1.32
CA TRP A 61 10.70 -0.94 -1.53
C TRP A 61 11.67 -0.39 -0.50
N ASP A 62 12.39 -1.28 0.18
CA ASP A 62 13.50 -0.92 1.04
C ASP A 62 14.81 -0.90 0.25
N GLU A 63 15.19 0.28 -0.25
CA GLU A 63 16.44 0.47 -1.01
C GLU A 63 17.73 0.21 -0.19
N GLU A 64 17.65 0.19 1.14
CA GLU A 64 18.80 -0.08 2.03
C GLU A 64 19.03 -1.58 2.19
N ASN A 65 17.94 -2.36 2.23
CA ASN A 65 17.99 -3.79 2.53
C ASN A 65 17.67 -4.68 1.32
N CYS A 66 17.23 -4.09 0.21
CA CYS A 66 16.86 -4.78 -1.03
C CYS A 66 15.74 -5.81 -0.85
N ILE A 67 14.74 -5.42 -0.06
CA ILE A 67 13.55 -6.22 0.26
C ILE A 67 12.29 -5.41 -0.06
N LEU A 68 11.22 -6.13 -0.34
CA LEU A 68 9.88 -5.59 -0.56
C LEU A 68 9.03 -5.84 0.68
N TRP A 69 8.43 -4.79 1.22
CA TRP A 69 7.39 -4.87 2.23
C TRP A 69 6.05 -5.03 1.52
N ILE A 70 5.25 -6.04 1.89
CA ILE A 70 3.98 -6.35 1.23
C ILE A 70 2.86 -6.34 2.27
N GLY A 71 1.87 -5.46 2.11
CA GLY A 71 0.64 -5.51 2.90
C GLY A 71 -0.20 -6.70 2.47
N SER A 72 -0.39 -7.67 3.37
CA SER A 72 -1.22 -8.84 3.14
C SER A 72 -2.63 -8.57 3.65
N LEU A 73 -3.55 -8.36 2.70
CA LEU A 73 -4.86 -7.78 2.97
C LEU A 73 -5.65 -8.61 3.97
N TRP A 74 -6.02 -9.83 3.58
CA TRP A 74 -7.01 -10.63 4.28
C TRP A 74 -6.48 -11.26 5.58
N ASN A 75 -5.19 -11.59 5.64
CA ASN A 75 -4.58 -12.11 6.87
C ASN A 75 -4.18 -11.02 7.86
N ALA A 76 -4.28 -9.74 7.45
CA ALA A 76 -3.85 -8.59 8.24
C ALA A 76 -2.40 -8.76 8.74
N THR A 77 -1.48 -9.08 7.81
CA THR A 77 -0.05 -9.26 8.10
C THR A 77 0.80 -8.42 7.15
N VAL A 78 2.11 -8.37 7.40
CA VAL A 78 3.07 -7.79 6.45
C VAL A 78 4.08 -8.85 6.05
N GLY A 79 4.13 -9.18 4.75
CA GLY A 79 5.14 -10.05 4.17
C GLY A 79 6.43 -9.28 3.88
N ILE A 80 7.57 -9.90 4.14
CA ILE A 80 8.89 -9.37 3.78
C ILE A 80 9.48 -10.27 2.70
N TYR A 81 9.59 -9.76 1.47
CA TYR A 81 10.02 -10.53 0.31
C TYR A 81 11.41 -10.09 -0.18
N ASP A 82 12.28 -11.04 -0.48
CA ASP A 82 13.55 -10.82 -1.17
C ASP A 82 13.41 -11.26 -2.63
N PRO A 83 13.31 -10.32 -3.59
CA PRO A 83 13.10 -10.65 -5.00
C PRO A 83 14.33 -11.28 -5.67
N TYR A 84 15.53 -11.10 -5.10
CA TYR A 84 16.78 -11.69 -5.63
C TYR A 84 16.95 -13.14 -5.19
N LYS A 85 16.41 -13.51 -4.03
CA LYS A 85 16.38 -14.89 -3.54
C LYS A 85 15.10 -15.64 -3.85
N ASP A 86 14.11 -14.93 -4.40
CA ASP A 86 12.77 -15.44 -4.64
C ASP A 86 12.10 -16.04 -3.39
N LYS A 87 12.15 -15.31 -2.27
CA LYS A 87 11.74 -15.88 -0.99
C LYS A 87 11.09 -14.85 -0.06
N ILE A 88 9.97 -15.25 0.56
CA ILE A 88 9.44 -14.57 1.75
C ILE A 88 10.39 -14.87 2.92
N LEU A 89 11.06 -13.82 3.39
CA LEU A 89 12.03 -13.88 4.48
C LEU A 89 11.34 -13.98 5.85
N ASP A 90 10.22 -13.27 6.01
CA ASP A 90 9.46 -13.20 7.25
C ASP A 90 8.02 -12.75 6.98
N VAL A 91 7.13 -13.01 7.93
CA VAL A 91 5.77 -12.48 7.96
C VAL A 91 5.48 -11.92 9.34
N LEU A 92 5.17 -10.62 9.37
CA LEU A 92 4.88 -9.92 10.61
C LEU A 92 3.42 -10.16 11.03
N PHE A 93 3.25 -10.69 12.23
CA PHE A 93 1.98 -10.85 12.91
C PHE A 93 1.81 -9.78 13.99
N PHE A 94 0.60 -9.24 14.07
CA PHE A 94 0.21 -8.19 15.00
C PHE A 94 -0.89 -8.73 15.93
N PRO A 95 -0.60 -8.94 17.23
CA PRO A 95 -1.57 -9.49 18.17
C PRO A 95 -2.86 -8.67 18.22
N GLY A 96 -4.00 -9.35 18.08
CA GLY A 96 -5.33 -8.73 18.06
C GLY A 96 -5.74 -8.15 16.70
N ILE A 97 -4.87 -8.19 15.69
CA ILE A 97 -5.13 -7.68 14.34
C ILE A 97 -5.00 -8.80 13.31
N SER A 98 -3.87 -9.50 13.28
CA SER A 98 -3.64 -10.57 12.30
C SER A 98 -4.57 -11.75 12.53
N LEU A 99 -4.99 -12.38 11.43
CA LEU A 99 -5.95 -13.49 11.41
C LEU A 99 -7.32 -13.12 11.99
N THR A 100 -7.67 -11.82 11.93
CA THR A 100 -9.01 -11.30 12.22
C THR A 100 -9.65 -10.77 10.94
N LEU A 101 -10.81 -10.11 11.03
CA LEU A 101 -11.44 -9.43 9.90
C LEU A 101 -10.81 -8.04 9.60
N ALA A 102 -9.76 -7.66 10.32
CA ALA A 102 -8.95 -6.50 9.98
C ALA A 102 -8.18 -6.75 8.68
N HIS A 103 -7.85 -5.66 7.99
CA HIS A 103 -7.11 -5.64 6.74
C HIS A 103 -5.81 -4.88 6.93
N ILE A 104 -4.68 -5.44 6.46
CA ILE A 104 -3.44 -4.67 6.31
C ILE A 104 -3.14 -4.48 4.82
N GLY A 105 -3.43 -3.28 4.33
CA GLY A 105 -3.12 -2.86 2.98
C GLY A 105 -1.93 -1.91 2.93
N GLY A 106 -2.14 -0.66 3.36
CA GLY A 106 -1.12 0.37 3.33
C GLY A 106 0.12 0.04 4.15
N VAL A 107 1.26 -0.07 3.47
CA VAL A 107 2.59 -0.21 4.06
C VAL A 107 3.54 0.75 3.36
N ALA A 108 4.30 1.54 4.11
CA ALA A 108 5.34 2.39 3.52
C ALA A 108 6.58 2.48 4.41
N ARG A 109 7.73 2.37 3.77
CA ARG A 109 9.07 2.44 4.33
C ARG A 109 9.52 3.90 4.30
N ASP A 110 9.72 4.48 5.49
CA ASP A 110 10.16 5.87 5.64
C ASP A 110 11.63 6.01 5.19
N PRO A 111 11.92 6.62 4.02
CA PRO A 111 13.26 6.63 3.45
C PRO A 111 14.25 7.45 4.28
N TYR A 112 13.78 8.24 5.25
CA TYR A 112 14.61 9.08 6.10
C TYR A 112 15.01 8.39 7.39
N SER A 113 14.13 7.56 7.97
CA SER A 113 14.32 7.03 9.33
C SER A 113 14.67 5.54 9.41
N GLY A 114 14.37 4.75 8.39
CA GLY A 114 14.51 3.30 8.51
C GLY A 114 13.21 2.57 8.89
N LEU A 115 12.20 3.32 9.36
CA LEU A 115 11.00 2.76 9.97
C LEU A 115 9.93 2.42 8.93
N VAL A 116 8.99 1.57 9.29
CA VAL A 116 7.86 1.19 8.44
C VAL A 116 6.56 1.66 9.07
N SER A 117 5.72 2.35 8.30
CA SER A 117 4.35 2.69 8.66
C SER A 117 3.41 1.63 8.10
N ILE A 118 2.50 1.13 8.93
CA ILE A 118 1.59 0.03 8.60
C ILE A 118 0.17 0.43 9.01
N LEU A 119 -0.78 0.35 8.08
CA LEU A 119 -2.18 0.65 8.30
C LEU A 119 -2.99 -0.63 8.45
N SER A 120 -3.71 -0.76 9.56
CA SER A 120 -4.77 -1.74 9.79
C SER A 120 -6.13 -1.05 9.64
N ASN A 121 -7.07 -1.66 8.92
CA ASN A 121 -8.42 -1.13 8.74
C ASN A 121 -9.49 -2.23 8.74
N SER A 122 -10.71 -1.87 9.08
CA SER A 122 -11.92 -2.63 8.77
C SER A 122 -12.16 -2.65 7.27
N GLY A 123 -12.60 -3.78 6.71
CA GLY A 123 -13.03 -3.88 5.31
C GLY A 123 -14.31 -3.10 4.97
N ASN A 124 -15.08 -2.64 5.97
CA ASN A 124 -16.40 -2.03 5.79
C ASN A 124 -16.44 -0.83 4.82
N PRO A 125 -15.50 0.14 4.86
CA PRO A 125 -15.53 1.27 3.95
C PRO A 125 -15.52 0.86 2.48
N TRP A 126 -14.74 -0.17 2.11
CA TRP A 126 -14.68 -0.67 0.74
C TRP A 126 -15.89 -1.54 0.39
N ALA A 127 -16.31 -2.43 1.29
CA ALA A 127 -17.45 -3.32 1.07
C ALA A 127 -18.79 -2.56 0.90
N THR A 128 -18.89 -1.36 1.46
CA THR A 128 -20.11 -0.55 1.45
C THR A 128 -19.99 0.73 0.62
N GLY A 129 -18.86 0.95 -0.05
CA GLY A 129 -18.60 2.19 -0.79
C GLY A 129 -18.68 3.46 0.08
N GLY A 130 -18.24 3.36 1.34
CA GLY A 130 -18.23 4.45 2.31
C GLY A 130 -19.56 4.69 3.04
N ALA A 131 -20.59 3.86 2.85
CA ALA A 131 -21.83 3.97 3.61
C ALA A 131 -21.64 3.56 5.09
N ASP A 132 -20.78 2.57 5.34
CA ASP A 132 -20.29 2.23 6.67
C ASP A 132 -18.78 2.48 6.71
N ILE A 133 -18.39 3.54 7.41
CA ILE A 133 -17.00 3.85 7.67
C ILE A 133 -16.55 3.39 9.05
N THR A 134 -17.29 2.56 9.78
CA THR A 134 -16.97 2.10 11.16
C THR A 134 -16.07 0.85 11.18
N GLY A 135 -15.66 0.41 12.38
CA GLY A 135 -14.75 -0.72 12.61
C GLY A 135 -13.31 -0.35 12.96
N GLU A 136 -12.45 -1.36 13.12
CA GLU A 136 -11.05 -1.20 13.51
C GLU A 136 -10.26 -0.33 12.53
N ARG A 137 -9.36 0.50 13.05
CA ARG A 137 -8.50 1.38 12.26
C ARG A 137 -7.29 1.81 13.07
N GLN A 138 -6.09 1.49 12.60
CA GLN A 138 -4.88 1.78 13.33
C GLN A 138 -3.72 2.12 12.40
N ILE A 139 -2.91 3.09 12.80
CA ILE A 139 -1.57 3.28 12.25
C ILE A 139 -0.54 2.75 13.25
N MET A 140 0.42 1.98 12.74
CA MET A 140 1.54 1.44 13.49
C MET A 140 2.86 1.94 12.89
N LYS A 141 3.85 2.20 13.74
CA LYS A 141 5.23 2.48 13.33
C LYS A 141 6.12 1.36 13.82
N TYR A 142 6.71 0.63 12.89
CA TYR A 142 7.54 -0.55 13.14
C TYR A 142 9.02 -0.22 12.94
N ASP A 143 9.86 -0.71 13.85
CA ASP A 143 11.31 -0.63 13.76
C ASP A 143 11.86 -1.98 13.29
N PRO A 144 12.30 -2.10 12.03
CA PRO A 144 12.79 -3.37 11.50
C PRO A 144 14.11 -3.82 12.15
N LYS A 145 14.91 -2.90 12.70
CA LYS A 145 16.15 -3.23 13.39
C LYS A 145 15.88 -3.81 14.78
N LYS A 146 14.89 -3.27 15.49
CA LYS A 146 14.46 -3.77 16.82
C LYS A 146 13.38 -4.85 16.75
N LYS A 147 12.86 -5.14 15.56
CA LYS A 147 11.76 -6.07 15.28
C LYS A 147 10.55 -5.85 16.19
N ARG A 148 10.12 -4.59 16.34
CA ARG A 148 8.98 -4.25 17.21
C ARG A 148 8.22 -3.02 16.75
N VAL A 149 6.94 -2.98 17.07
CA VAL A 149 6.12 -1.77 16.98
C VAL A 149 6.62 -0.78 18.04
N LEU A 150 7.00 0.43 17.60
CA LEU A 150 7.42 1.52 18.47
C LEU A 150 6.22 2.23 19.10
N TRP A 151 5.17 2.42 18.30
CA TRP A 151 3.90 2.98 18.72
C TRP A 151 2.80 2.54 17.75
N ALA A 152 1.58 2.49 18.28
CA ALA A 152 0.36 2.22 17.54
C ALA A 152 -0.76 3.14 18.05
N ARG A 153 -1.64 3.60 17.15
CA ARG A 153 -2.66 4.61 17.46
C ARG A 153 -3.95 4.34 16.73
N ASN A 154 -5.06 4.36 17.48
CA ASN A 154 -6.39 4.22 16.92
C ASN A 154 -6.75 5.50 16.14
N MET A 155 -7.15 5.35 14.88
CA MET A 155 -7.49 6.49 14.03
C MET A 155 -8.88 7.07 14.37
N THR A 156 -9.74 6.36 15.11
CA THR A 156 -11.03 6.87 15.59
C THR A 156 -10.87 8.06 16.54
N ASP A 157 -9.74 8.15 17.26
CA ASP A 157 -9.43 9.25 18.18
C ASP A 157 -9.51 10.62 17.48
N ILE A 158 -9.11 10.67 16.20
CA ILE A 158 -9.20 11.87 15.37
C ILE A 158 -10.41 11.86 14.44
N SER A 159 -10.71 10.71 13.80
CA SER A 159 -11.77 10.67 12.77
C SER A 159 -13.17 10.80 13.35
N ARG A 160 -13.40 10.23 14.54
CA ARG A 160 -14.70 10.18 15.22
C ARG A 160 -15.81 9.69 14.28
N ASP A 161 -15.48 8.71 13.45
CA ASP A 161 -16.35 8.14 12.41
C ASP A 161 -17.01 9.19 11.50
N ARG A 162 -16.29 10.28 11.20
CA ARG A 162 -16.67 11.25 10.16
C ARG A 162 -16.04 10.95 8.80
N TYR A 163 -14.93 10.23 8.82
CA TYR A 163 -14.20 9.76 7.65
C TYR A 163 -13.43 8.47 7.98
N GLY A 164 -13.02 7.71 6.95
CA GLY A 164 -12.30 6.45 7.12
C GLY A 164 -11.76 5.90 5.80
N GLY A 165 -11.47 4.59 5.78
CA GLY A 165 -10.81 3.91 4.68
C GLY A 165 -9.37 4.41 4.52
N PHE A 166 -8.52 4.17 5.52
CA PHE A 166 -7.15 4.67 5.48
C PHE A 166 -6.29 3.78 4.60
N GLN A 167 -6.03 4.22 3.38
CA GLN A 167 -5.56 3.33 2.31
C GLN A 167 -4.04 3.36 2.14
N ASP A 168 -3.45 4.54 2.27
CA ASP A 168 -2.05 4.80 1.91
C ASP A 168 -1.35 5.74 2.89
N VAL A 169 -0.01 5.70 2.90
CA VAL A 169 0.81 6.41 3.87
C VAL A 169 2.14 6.87 3.29
N GLU A 170 2.53 8.09 3.61
CA GLU A 170 3.76 8.72 3.11
C GLU A 170 4.52 9.49 4.20
N HIS A 171 5.79 9.82 3.94
CA HIS A 171 6.67 10.47 4.93
C HIS A 171 7.36 11.72 4.39
N ASP A 172 7.55 12.71 5.26
CA ASP A 172 8.39 13.86 4.96
C ASP A 172 9.77 13.77 5.62
N LYS A 173 10.70 14.62 5.17
CA LYS A 173 12.07 14.71 5.71
C LYS A 173 12.13 15.16 7.19
N ARG A 174 11.02 15.65 7.76
CA ARG A 174 10.92 16.05 9.18
C ARG A 174 10.46 14.88 10.06
N GLY A 175 10.17 13.72 9.46
CA GLY A 175 9.70 12.51 10.11
C GLY A 175 8.19 12.48 10.34
N ASN A 176 7.43 13.40 9.78
CA ASN A 176 5.96 13.33 9.84
C ASN A 176 5.46 12.21 8.93
N THR A 177 4.38 11.57 9.34
CA THR A 177 3.66 10.56 8.58
C THR A 177 2.33 11.15 8.09
N TYR A 178 2.04 11.03 6.81
CA TYR A 178 0.82 11.50 6.16
C TYR A 178 -0.02 10.29 5.77
N ILE A 179 -1.29 10.28 6.16
CA ILE A 179 -2.19 9.14 5.97
C ILE A 179 -3.40 9.65 5.20
N VAL A 180 -3.72 8.99 4.09
CA VAL A 180 -4.93 9.31 3.33
C VAL A 180 -6.12 8.55 3.91
N GLY A 181 -7.26 9.22 4.02
CA GLY A 181 -8.56 8.55 4.20
C GLY A 181 -9.41 8.76 2.96
N THR A 182 -9.99 7.68 2.44
CA THR A 182 -10.66 7.64 1.14
C THR A 182 -12.13 8.09 1.21
N TYR A 183 -12.81 7.88 2.34
CA TYR A 183 -14.26 8.05 2.48
C TYR A 183 -14.64 9.04 3.59
N PRO A 184 -14.91 10.33 3.26
CA PRO A 184 -14.44 11.02 2.06
C PRO A 184 -12.93 11.30 2.10
N GLY A 185 -12.40 11.92 1.05
CA GLY A 185 -11.00 12.33 0.94
C GLY A 185 -10.52 13.24 2.07
N VAL A 186 -9.58 12.74 2.88
CA VAL A 186 -8.88 13.49 3.94
C VAL A 186 -7.39 13.16 3.94
N ILE A 187 -6.57 14.04 4.53
CA ILE A 187 -5.17 13.73 4.81
C ILE A 187 -4.88 14.08 6.27
N ILE A 188 -4.40 13.09 7.02
CA ILE A 188 -4.02 13.21 8.42
C ILE A 188 -2.51 13.29 8.49
N ARG A 189 -1.99 14.24 9.27
CA ARG A 189 -0.57 14.30 9.62
C ARG A 189 -0.36 13.81 11.04
N VAL A 190 0.57 12.89 11.21
CA VAL A 190 1.04 12.35 12.48
C VAL A 190 2.48 12.79 12.69
N ASP A 191 2.79 13.31 13.87
CA ASP A 191 4.18 13.65 14.20
C ASP A 191 5.09 12.41 14.26
N LYS A 192 6.40 12.62 14.17
CA LYS A 192 7.43 11.56 14.19
C LYS A 192 7.38 10.60 15.39
N HIS A 193 6.70 10.98 16.47
CA HIS A 193 6.59 10.18 17.69
C HIS A 193 5.19 9.58 17.88
N GLY A 194 4.27 9.76 16.94
CA GLY A 194 2.89 9.27 17.05
C GLY A 194 2.11 9.95 18.18
N ARG A 195 2.48 11.18 18.58
CA ARG A 195 1.85 11.86 19.74
C ARG A 195 0.69 12.75 19.34
N LYS A 196 0.83 13.48 18.24
CA LYS A 196 -0.16 14.42 17.73
C LYS A 196 -0.65 14.00 16.35
N PHE A 197 -1.96 13.88 16.24
CA PHE A 197 -2.68 13.70 14.99
C PHE A 197 -3.31 15.04 14.62
N THR A 198 -3.22 15.41 13.35
CA THR A 198 -3.81 16.64 12.83
C THR A 198 -4.58 16.31 11.56
N GLU A 199 -5.82 16.79 11.46
CA GLU A 199 -6.58 16.81 10.21
C GLU A 199 -5.91 17.84 9.31
N TRP A 200 -4.84 17.41 8.62
CA TRP A 200 -3.96 18.32 7.91
C TRP A 200 -4.67 18.88 6.69
N TYR A 201 -5.41 18.04 5.97
CA TYR A 201 -6.39 18.46 4.99
C TYR A 201 -7.75 17.79 5.25
N LEU A 202 -8.79 18.61 5.24
CA LEU A 202 -10.18 18.22 5.35
C LEU A 202 -11.01 19.21 4.53
N HIS A 203 -11.86 18.72 3.61
CA HIS A 203 -12.79 19.60 2.89
C HIS A 203 -13.81 20.21 3.87
N GLN A 204 -14.18 21.48 3.66
CA GLN A 204 -15.20 22.17 4.45
C GLN A 204 -16.26 22.78 3.53
N PRO A 205 -17.55 22.39 3.65
CA PRO A 205 -18.08 21.34 4.55
C PRO A 205 -17.52 19.94 4.20
N LEU A 206 -17.59 19.00 5.15
CA LEU A 206 -17.14 17.64 4.88
C LEU A 206 -18.01 17.00 3.78
N SER A 207 -17.38 16.34 2.80
CA SER A 207 -18.12 15.61 1.77
C SER A 207 -18.85 14.40 2.37
N PRO A 208 -19.95 13.93 1.74
CA PRO A 208 -20.57 12.66 2.12
C PRO A 208 -19.56 11.51 2.08
N THR A 209 -19.60 10.60 3.05
CA THR A 209 -18.69 9.45 3.12
C THR A 209 -18.85 8.49 1.94
N THR A 210 -20.00 8.48 1.28
CA THR A 210 -20.26 7.71 0.05
C THR A 210 -19.62 8.29 -1.21
N ARG A 211 -18.97 9.46 -1.10
CA ARG A 211 -18.16 10.03 -2.17
C ARG A 211 -16.70 9.68 -1.90
N LYS A 212 -16.16 8.79 -2.74
CA LYS A 212 -14.72 8.48 -2.79
C LYS A 212 -13.92 9.77 -3.04
N GLY A 213 -12.90 10.01 -2.23
CA GLY A 213 -11.94 11.09 -2.41
C GLY A 213 -10.54 10.54 -2.72
N TYR A 214 -9.53 11.02 -2.01
CA TYR A 214 -8.14 10.60 -2.25
C TYR A 214 -7.92 9.10 -2.05
N SER A 215 -7.03 8.50 -2.83
CA SER A 215 -6.75 7.05 -2.81
C SER A 215 -5.28 6.72 -2.56
N GLY A 216 -4.35 7.45 -3.19
CA GLY A 216 -2.91 7.28 -2.99
C GLY A 216 -2.18 8.58 -2.68
N LEU A 217 -1.01 8.47 -2.05
CA LEU A 217 -0.08 9.56 -1.77
C LEU A 217 1.29 9.23 -2.36
N ALA A 218 2.01 10.24 -2.85
CA ALA A 218 3.42 10.08 -3.19
C ALA A 218 4.23 11.35 -2.91
N VAL A 219 5.38 11.21 -2.24
CA VAL A 219 6.27 12.35 -1.93
C VAL A 219 7.42 12.44 -2.92
N VAL A 220 7.61 13.62 -3.51
CA VAL A 220 8.74 13.89 -4.40
C VAL A 220 10.02 13.98 -3.55
N LYS A 221 10.82 12.91 -3.57
CA LYS A 221 12.04 12.73 -2.74
C LYS A 221 12.93 13.97 -2.74
N GLY A 222 13.31 14.42 -1.55
CA GLY A 222 14.17 15.59 -1.36
C GLY A 222 13.46 16.95 -1.44
N THR A 223 12.14 16.97 -1.66
CA THR A 223 11.33 18.21 -1.71
C THR A 223 10.26 18.22 -0.61
N ASP A 224 9.44 19.26 -0.59
CA ASP A 224 8.23 19.35 0.24
C ASP A 224 6.95 19.14 -0.59
N ILE A 225 7.04 18.55 -1.78
CA ILE A 225 5.89 18.29 -2.65
C ILE A 225 5.35 16.89 -2.37
N MET A 226 4.07 16.80 -2.02
CA MET A 226 3.31 15.55 -1.99
C MET A 226 2.21 15.60 -3.04
N LEU A 227 1.99 14.50 -3.72
CA LEU A 227 0.95 14.30 -4.71
C LEU A 227 -0.15 13.41 -4.13
N ALA A 228 -1.39 13.62 -4.55
CA ALA A 228 -2.52 12.78 -4.20
C ALA A 228 -3.47 12.61 -5.40
N SER A 229 -3.87 11.37 -5.67
CA SER A 229 -4.91 11.03 -6.65
C SER A 229 -6.29 11.11 -6.00
N ASP A 230 -7.24 11.82 -6.61
CA ASP A 230 -8.61 11.96 -6.10
C ASP A 230 -9.62 11.18 -6.96
N GLY A 231 -10.66 10.66 -6.33
CA GLY A 231 -11.82 10.04 -6.99
C GLY A 231 -12.61 10.98 -7.91
N ASP A 232 -12.29 12.27 -7.94
CA ASP A 232 -12.81 13.23 -8.93
C ASP A 232 -12.06 13.25 -10.28
N GLY A 233 -11.07 12.37 -10.45
CA GLY A 233 -10.28 12.23 -11.68
C GLY A 233 -9.16 13.27 -11.80
N LYS A 234 -8.82 13.99 -10.72
CA LYS A 234 -7.70 14.96 -10.71
C LYS A 234 -6.53 14.49 -9.87
N LEU A 235 -5.37 15.04 -10.21
CA LEU A 235 -4.16 14.98 -9.40
C LEU A 235 -4.01 16.29 -8.63
N TYR A 236 -3.73 16.21 -7.34
CA TYR A 236 -3.46 17.36 -6.51
C TYR A 236 -2.02 17.32 -6.01
N ARG A 237 -1.41 18.51 -5.87
CA ARG A 237 -0.17 18.67 -5.11
C ARG A 237 -0.42 19.44 -3.82
N PHE A 238 0.36 19.11 -2.80
CA PHE A 238 0.38 19.76 -1.51
C PHE A 238 1.81 20.18 -1.17
N ASP A 239 1.95 21.26 -0.41
CA ASP A 239 3.22 21.68 0.18
C ASP A 239 3.29 21.22 1.64
N LEU A 240 4.16 20.24 1.90
CA LEU A 240 4.36 19.60 3.20
C LEU A 240 4.94 20.55 4.26
N SER A 241 5.48 21.70 3.85
CA SER A 241 5.93 22.74 4.78
C SER A 241 4.77 23.52 5.41
N GLU A 242 3.57 23.48 4.82
CA GLU A 242 2.41 24.19 5.33
C GLU A 242 1.85 23.56 6.62
N GLU A 243 1.31 24.43 7.48
CA GLU A 243 0.68 23.99 8.72
C GLU A 243 -0.56 23.11 8.46
N ARG A 244 -1.30 23.44 7.38
CA ARG A 244 -2.46 22.71 6.86
C ARG A 244 -2.26 22.45 5.38
N GLY A 245 -2.73 21.31 4.89
CA GLY A 245 -2.68 20.96 3.49
C GLY A 245 -3.62 21.84 2.68
N ARG A 246 -3.10 22.45 1.62
CA ARG A 246 -3.89 23.16 0.61
C ARG A 246 -3.72 22.47 -0.73
N PRO A 247 -4.78 21.81 -1.26
CA PRO A 247 -4.68 21.11 -2.52
C PRO A 247 -4.55 22.13 -3.65
N VAL A 248 -3.53 21.95 -4.49
CA VAL A 248 -3.38 22.68 -5.74
C VAL A 248 -3.54 21.68 -6.87
N ASN A 249 -4.57 21.86 -7.70
CA ASN A 249 -4.79 21.01 -8.87
C ASN A 249 -3.53 21.01 -9.76
N VAL A 250 -3.13 19.83 -10.22
CA VAL A 250 -2.08 19.62 -11.20
C VAL A 250 -2.75 19.35 -12.54
N PRO A 251 -2.83 20.33 -13.45
CA PRO A 251 -3.44 20.11 -14.76
C PRO A 251 -2.72 19.00 -15.51
N LEU A 252 -3.51 18.04 -16.01
CA LEU A 252 -3.06 16.92 -16.82
C LEU A 252 -3.43 17.13 -18.28
N SER A 253 -2.59 16.68 -19.19
CA SER A 253 -2.82 16.74 -20.64
C SER A 253 -2.30 15.46 -21.30
N PRO A 254 -3.02 14.86 -22.28
CA PRO A 254 -4.28 15.35 -22.85
C PRO A 254 -5.50 15.08 -21.96
N GLU A 255 -5.44 14.09 -21.09
CA GLU A 255 -6.58 13.63 -20.28
C GLU A 255 -6.26 13.62 -18.79
N GLY A 256 -7.31 13.66 -17.96
CA GLY A 256 -7.24 13.55 -16.51
C GLY A 256 -6.88 12.14 -16.03
N LEU A 257 -7.04 11.89 -14.73
CA LEU A 257 -7.00 10.55 -14.19
C LEU A 257 -8.34 9.85 -14.43
N HIS A 258 -8.30 8.53 -14.56
CA HIS A 258 -9.49 7.70 -14.42
C HIS A 258 -10.14 7.81 -13.02
N PHE A 259 -11.28 7.15 -12.82
CA PHE A 259 -12.07 7.25 -11.58
C PHE A 259 -11.87 6.06 -10.61
N ASN A 260 -11.38 4.91 -11.08
CA ASN A 260 -11.19 3.71 -10.26
C ASN A 260 -9.78 3.62 -9.67
N LEU A 261 -9.31 4.73 -9.10
CA LEU A 261 -7.93 4.89 -8.67
C LEU A 261 -7.63 4.16 -7.36
N ASP A 262 -6.38 3.73 -7.20
CA ASP A 262 -5.83 3.18 -5.97
C ASP A 262 -4.50 3.88 -5.62
N ALA A 263 -3.48 3.16 -5.15
CA ALA A 263 -2.20 3.72 -4.78
C ALA A 263 -1.49 4.42 -5.96
N ILE A 264 -0.65 5.40 -5.62
CA ILE A 264 0.22 6.10 -6.57
C ILE A 264 1.65 5.99 -6.08
N TYR A 265 2.60 6.00 -7.01
CA TYR A 265 4.00 5.78 -6.67
C TYR A 265 4.93 6.61 -7.55
N LEU A 266 5.98 7.16 -6.94
CA LEU A 266 7.07 7.87 -7.64
C LEU A 266 8.31 6.96 -7.65
N PRO A 267 8.55 6.16 -8.71
CA PRO A 267 9.71 5.29 -8.76
C PRO A 267 11.02 6.07 -8.58
N PRO A 268 11.88 5.69 -7.61
CA PRO A 268 13.16 6.35 -7.38
C PRO A 268 14.03 6.50 -8.64
N LYS A 269 13.97 5.56 -9.58
CA LYS A 269 14.75 5.58 -10.84
C LYS A 269 14.49 6.82 -11.70
N TYR A 270 13.31 7.43 -11.60
CA TYR A 270 12.94 8.63 -12.35
C TYR A 270 13.21 9.93 -11.59
N GLY A 271 13.71 9.85 -10.35
CA GLY A 271 14.10 11.02 -9.57
C GLY A 271 12.99 12.07 -9.45
N GLY A 272 11.74 11.61 -9.26
CA GLY A 272 10.57 12.45 -9.04
C GLY A 272 9.89 13.05 -10.27
N SER A 273 10.31 12.70 -11.49
CA SER A 273 9.67 13.21 -12.73
C SER A 273 8.53 12.34 -13.25
N VAL A 274 8.38 11.10 -12.79
CA VAL A 274 7.38 10.15 -13.26
C VAL A 274 6.56 9.65 -12.08
N LEU A 275 5.23 9.74 -12.21
CA LEU A 275 4.25 9.21 -11.26
C LEU A 275 3.48 8.09 -11.94
N LEU A 276 3.33 6.99 -11.24
CA LEU A 276 2.53 5.85 -11.64
C LEU A 276 1.26 5.85 -10.80
N VAL A 277 0.10 5.74 -11.45
CA VAL A 277 -1.19 5.79 -10.78
C VAL A 277 -1.94 4.49 -11.09
N ALA A 278 -2.23 3.71 -10.06
CA ALA A 278 -3.01 2.50 -10.23
C ALA A 278 -4.48 2.82 -10.52
N ASP A 279 -5.01 2.18 -11.56
CA ASP A 279 -6.43 2.02 -11.81
C ASP A 279 -6.77 0.54 -11.65
N LEU A 280 -7.71 0.26 -10.75
CA LEU A 280 -8.10 -1.09 -10.35
C LEU A 280 -8.42 -2.01 -11.54
N LEU A 281 -8.96 -1.46 -12.64
CA LEU A 281 -9.45 -2.23 -13.78
C LEU A 281 -8.56 -2.08 -15.02
N LEU A 282 -8.07 -0.87 -15.27
CA LEU A 282 -7.44 -0.52 -16.54
C LEU A 282 -5.91 -0.65 -16.52
N GLY A 283 -5.28 -0.69 -15.34
CA GLY A 283 -3.83 -0.86 -15.22
C GLY A 283 -3.13 0.35 -14.60
N ILE A 284 -1.94 0.70 -15.08
CA ILE A 284 -1.13 1.80 -14.53
C ILE A 284 -1.13 2.99 -15.50
N GLN A 285 -1.69 4.13 -15.08
CA GLN A 285 -1.52 5.40 -15.78
C GLN A 285 -0.12 5.96 -15.49
N VAL A 286 0.57 6.43 -16.54
CA VAL A 286 1.92 6.97 -16.45
C VAL A 286 1.88 8.48 -16.66
N LEU A 287 2.23 9.24 -15.63
CA LEU A 287 2.30 10.70 -15.69
C LEU A 287 3.75 11.18 -15.65
N ARG A 288 4.04 12.29 -16.33
CA ARG A 288 5.36 12.92 -16.34
C ARG A 288 5.29 14.41 -16.01
N SER A 289 6.09 14.83 -15.04
CA SER A 289 6.43 16.24 -14.81
C SER A 289 7.85 16.51 -15.32
N LYS A 290 7.95 17.33 -16.39
CA LYS A 290 9.24 17.68 -17.01
C LYS A 290 10.19 18.45 -16.10
N ASP A 291 9.64 19.25 -15.18
CA ASP A 291 10.41 20.12 -14.27
C ASP A 291 10.42 19.63 -12.82
N LYS A 292 9.76 18.49 -12.53
CA LYS A 292 9.63 17.89 -11.18
C LYS A 292 8.93 18.79 -10.16
N THR A 293 8.36 19.91 -10.59
CA THR A 293 7.61 20.83 -9.71
C THR A 293 6.15 20.42 -9.58
N TRP A 294 5.69 19.53 -10.47
CA TRP A 294 4.30 19.06 -10.53
C TRP A 294 3.30 20.23 -10.58
N ARG A 295 3.67 21.31 -11.27
CA ARG A 295 2.75 22.41 -11.60
C ARG A 295 1.80 22.08 -12.74
N LYS A 296 2.20 21.14 -13.57
CA LYS A 296 1.45 20.46 -14.63
C LYS A 296 2.12 19.12 -14.88
N ALA A 297 1.41 18.18 -15.47
CA ALA A 297 1.97 16.92 -15.91
C ALA A 297 1.35 16.47 -17.23
N GLU A 298 2.10 15.65 -17.95
CA GLU A 298 1.65 14.96 -19.14
C GLU A 298 1.12 13.58 -18.72
N ASN A 299 -0.10 13.24 -19.13
CA ASN A 299 -0.58 11.87 -19.08
C ASN A 299 -0.10 11.16 -20.35
N LEU A 300 0.84 10.23 -20.20
CA LEU A 300 1.49 9.55 -21.31
C LEU A 300 0.68 8.33 -21.79
N GLY A 301 -0.37 7.96 -21.06
CA GLY A 301 -1.23 6.83 -21.33
C GLY A 301 -1.21 5.79 -20.22
N THR A 302 -1.92 4.69 -20.49
CA THR A 302 -2.15 3.60 -19.53
C THR A 302 -1.50 2.32 -20.02
N ILE A 303 -0.75 1.66 -19.14
CA ILE A 303 -0.21 0.33 -19.35
C ILE A 303 -1.25 -0.67 -18.84
N PRO A 304 -1.85 -1.49 -19.72
CA PRO A 304 -2.88 -2.43 -19.30
C PRO A 304 -2.30 -3.54 -18.45
N LYS A 305 -3.11 -4.04 -17.51
CA LYS A 305 -2.83 -5.28 -16.79
C LYS A 305 -2.76 -6.44 -17.79
N PRO A 306 -1.70 -7.27 -17.79
CA PRO A 306 -1.64 -8.43 -18.67
C PRO A 306 -2.72 -9.45 -18.31
N ALA A 307 -3.21 -10.21 -19.29
CA ALA A 307 -4.26 -11.21 -19.08
C ALA A 307 -3.75 -12.46 -18.31
N SER A 308 -2.47 -12.80 -18.48
CA SER A 308 -1.84 -13.93 -17.79
C SER A 308 -0.33 -13.72 -17.64
N LEU A 309 0.28 -14.46 -16.72
CA LEU A 309 1.73 -14.56 -16.53
C LEU A 309 2.10 -16.04 -16.37
N ASN A 310 2.94 -16.58 -17.26
CA ASN A 310 3.34 -17.99 -17.25
C ASN A 310 2.14 -18.98 -17.19
N GLY A 311 1.05 -18.65 -17.88
CA GLY A 311 -0.19 -19.44 -17.87
C GLY A 311 -1.10 -19.23 -16.66
N LEU A 312 -0.66 -18.50 -15.63
CA LEU A 312 -1.51 -18.06 -14.52
C LEU A 312 -2.37 -16.88 -14.99
N ALA A 313 -3.69 -17.04 -14.99
CA ALA A 313 -4.60 -15.93 -15.26
C ALA A 313 -4.43 -14.83 -14.20
N ILE A 314 -4.38 -13.58 -14.65
CA ILE A 314 -4.33 -12.42 -13.76
C ILE A 314 -5.73 -11.84 -13.69
N ASP A 315 -6.50 -12.29 -12.71
CA ASP A 315 -7.92 -11.98 -12.49
C ASP A 315 -8.16 -10.88 -11.45
N GLY A 316 -7.15 -10.53 -10.65
CA GLY A 316 -7.22 -9.48 -9.62
C GLY A 316 -7.19 -8.05 -10.15
N ALA A 317 -7.38 -7.08 -9.26
CA ALA A 317 -7.30 -5.65 -9.54
C ALA A 317 -5.85 -5.14 -9.48
N VAL A 318 -5.53 -4.05 -10.17
CA VAL A 318 -4.23 -3.37 -10.01
C VAL A 318 -4.32 -2.38 -8.87
N VAL A 319 -3.65 -2.69 -7.75
CA VAL A 319 -3.82 -1.98 -6.47
C VAL A 319 -2.65 -1.03 -6.18
N ALA A 320 -1.45 -1.34 -6.67
CA ALA A 320 -0.30 -0.45 -6.53
C ALA A 320 0.73 -0.66 -7.66
N PRO A 321 1.49 0.38 -8.04
CA PRO A 321 2.78 0.23 -8.69
C PRO A 321 3.92 0.20 -7.66
N VAL A 322 4.99 -0.54 -7.93
CA VAL A 322 6.20 -0.50 -7.07
C VAL A 322 7.48 -0.67 -7.88
N GLN A 323 8.54 0.01 -7.49
CA GLN A 323 9.88 -0.24 -8.05
C GLN A 323 10.59 -1.27 -7.20
N MET A 324 11.25 -2.26 -7.80
CA MET A 324 12.19 -3.15 -7.13
C MET A 324 13.56 -3.09 -7.81
N GLY A 325 14.61 -3.19 -7.01
CA GLY A 325 15.97 -2.94 -7.48
C GLY A 325 16.18 -1.48 -7.91
N SER A 326 17.22 -1.24 -8.70
CA SER A 326 17.53 0.11 -9.19
C SER A 326 16.73 0.53 -10.43
N ASP A 327 16.00 -0.39 -11.07
CA ASP A 327 15.61 -0.24 -12.47
C ASP A 327 14.22 -0.80 -12.84
N SER A 328 13.67 -1.75 -12.10
CA SER A 328 12.46 -2.47 -12.51
C SER A 328 11.20 -1.96 -11.80
N VAL A 329 10.10 -1.81 -12.53
CA VAL A 329 8.79 -1.37 -12.05
C VAL A 329 7.77 -2.48 -12.26
N PHE A 330 6.95 -2.74 -11.24
CA PHE A 330 5.98 -3.82 -11.23
C PHE A 330 4.57 -3.33 -10.88
N MET A 331 3.58 -4.09 -11.35
CA MET A 331 2.21 -4.02 -10.84
C MET A 331 2.06 -4.94 -9.63
N VAL A 332 1.38 -4.46 -8.60
CA VAL A 332 0.85 -5.25 -7.49
C VAL A 332 -0.60 -5.60 -7.83
N ILE A 333 -0.91 -6.90 -7.77
CA ILE A 333 -2.25 -7.42 -8.10
C ILE A 333 -2.98 -7.81 -6.81
N GLY A 334 -4.09 -7.13 -6.54
CA GLY A 334 -5.00 -7.41 -5.43
C GLY A 334 -6.02 -8.47 -5.82
N ASN A 335 -5.97 -9.62 -5.16
CA ASN A 335 -6.88 -10.73 -5.41
C ASN A 335 -7.96 -10.85 -4.32
N VAL A 336 -9.14 -11.27 -4.74
CA VAL A 336 -10.26 -11.60 -3.84
C VAL A 336 -10.73 -12.99 -4.20
N ASP A 337 -10.56 -13.93 -3.26
CA ASP A 337 -11.09 -15.28 -3.39
C ASP A 337 -12.04 -15.57 -2.22
N PRO A 338 -12.98 -16.52 -2.36
CA PRO A 338 -13.83 -16.94 -1.26
C PRO A 338 -13.00 -17.43 -0.07
N PHE A 339 -13.37 -17.00 1.14
CA PHE A 339 -12.68 -17.41 2.35
C PHE A 339 -12.82 -18.91 2.60
N LEU A 340 -11.73 -19.53 3.05
CA LEU A 340 -11.77 -20.91 3.51
C LEU A 340 -12.53 -21.02 4.84
N PRO A 341 -13.29 -22.11 5.08
CA PRO A 341 -13.96 -22.32 6.37
C PRO A 341 -12.99 -22.22 7.54
N GLY A 342 -13.30 -21.34 8.50
CA GLY A 342 -12.46 -21.10 9.69
C GLY A 342 -11.23 -20.22 9.45
N MET A 343 -11.07 -19.64 8.26
CA MET A 343 -10.00 -18.71 7.93
C MET A 343 -10.57 -17.33 7.56
N VAL A 344 -9.67 -16.35 7.45
CA VAL A 344 -10.00 -14.96 7.08
C VAL A 344 -9.55 -14.62 5.65
N ALA A 345 -9.02 -15.59 4.91
CA ALA A 345 -8.53 -15.45 3.55
C ALA A 345 -8.90 -16.68 2.70
N GLY A 346 -8.78 -16.56 1.38
CA GLY A 346 -9.05 -17.66 0.43
C GLY A 346 -7.91 -18.68 0.32
N ASN A 347 -7.89 -19.49 -0.73
CA ASN A 347 -6.94 -20.63 -0.87
C ASN A 347 -5.76 -20.37 -1.84
N ARG A 348 -5.54 -19.13 -2.27
CA ARG A 348 -4.52 -18.83 -3.29
C ARG A 348 -3.11 -18.90 -2.72
N THR A 349 -2.20 -19.48 -3.50
CA THR A 349 -0.75 -19.52 -3.21
C THR A 349 0.07 -18.71 -4.20
N LEU A 350 -0.43 -18.50 -5.42
CA LEU A 350 0.33 -17.85 -6.50
C LEU A 350 -0.12 -16.40 -6.70
N PHE A 351 0.82 -15.46 -6.53
CA PHE A 351 0.58 -14.03 -6.62
C PHE A 351 1.50 -13.39 -7.67
N PRO A 352 0.97 -12.99 -8.85
CA PRO A 352 1.79 -12.46 -9.93
C PRO A 352 2.21 -11.00 -9.66
N PHE A 353 3.46 -10.69 -10.01
CA PHE A 353 4.02 -9.34 -10.09
C PHE A 353 4.45 -9.09 -11.55
N PRO A 354 3.55 -8.55 -12.40
CA PRO A 354 3.88 -8.15 -13.75
C PRO A 354 4.93 -7.03 -13.77
N ASP A 355 6.04 -7.26 -14.44
CA ASP A 355 7.04 -6.23 -14.79
C ASP A 355 6.49 -5.36 -15.93
N ILE A 356 6.49 -4.05 -15.71
CA ILE A 356 6.01 -3.05 -16.66
C ILE A 356 7.10 -2.06 -17.09
N THR A 357 8.36 -2.37 -16.78
CA THR A 357 9.50 -1.46 -16.98
C THR A 357 9.58 -0.98 -18.42
N ASP A 358 9.61 -1.90 -19.38
CA ASP A 358 9.75 -1.56 -20.80
C ASP A 358 8.54 -0.81 -21.34
N GLN A 359 7.33 -1.09 -20.83
CA GLN A 359 6.13 -0.33 -21.21
C GLN A 359 6.20 1.10 -20.69
N VAL A 360 6.68 1.33 -19.45
CA VAL A 360 6.88 2.68 -18.90
C VAL A 360 7.92 3.43 -19.74
N GLU A 361 9.09 2.82 -20.01
CA GLU A 361 10.12 3.43 -20.85
C GLU A 361 9.60 3.73 -22.26
N GLY A 362 8.81 2.84 -22.83
CA GLY A 362 8.17 3.01 -24.13
C GLY A 362 7.26 4.24 -24.18
N LEU A 363 6.50 4.53 -23.11
CA LEU A 363 5.67 5.74 -23.03
C LEU A 363 6.51 7.01 -22.84
N LEU A 364 7.59 6.94 -22.04
CA LEU A 364 8.47 8.09 -21.79
C LEU A 364 9.23 8.53 -23.05
N ASN A 365 9.55 7.59 -23.94
CA ASN A 365 10.30 7.82 -25.17
C ASN A 365 9.46 8.24 -26.38
N ARG A 366 8.11 8.24 -26.26
CA ARG A 366 7.23 8.80 -27.30
C ARG A 366 7.43 10.31 -27.36
N ARG A 367 7.69 10.83 -28.56
CA ARG A 367 7.90 12.26 -28.83
C ARG A 367 6.58 13.01 -28.87
#